data_AF-A0A7C4DJZ2-F1
#
_entry.id   AF-A0A7C4DJZ2-F1
#
_cell.length_a   1.000
_cell.length_b   1.000
_cell.length_c   1.000
_cell.angle_alpha   90.00
_cell.angle_beta   90.00
_cell.angle_gamma   90.00
#
_symmetry.space_group_name_H-M   'P 1'
#
loop_
_entity.id
_entity.type
_entity.pdbx_description
1 polymer ?
#
loop_
_entity_poly.entity_id
_entity_poly.type
_entity_poly.pdbx_seq_one_letter_code
_entity_poly.pdbx_strand_id
1 'polypeptide(L)'
;MVRRRFLLLVAVGVAAMLGASPRVVQADVFILTQGGELVGELLNPDESPRQSYAVKTPEGVVLTLASNQVKQVLRPKPEEVEYQAIRSQYPDTTEGQWNLAEWCKEKKLAAYRRAHLERVLELDPNHEAAHKALGHVKIDGKWTTQREQLNSQGLRFYRGRVRTQQEI
;
A
#
# COMPACT_ATOMS: atom_id res chain seq x y z
N MET A 1 30.60 -52.61 54.79
CA MET A 1 31.24 -51.45 54.13
C MET A 1 30.72 -51.39 52.70
N VAL A 2 29.77 -50.51 52.41
CA VAL A 2 29.02 -50.44 51.14
C VAL A 2 29.69 -49.41 50.23
N ARG A 3 30.00 -49.77 48.97
CA ARG A 3 30.41 -48.80 47.93
C ARG A 3 29.50 -48.93 46.71
N ARG A 4 28.60 -47.95 46.58
CA ARG A 4 27.82 -47.62 45.38
C ARG A 4 28.76 -47.08 44.30
N ARG A 5 28.57 -47.48 43.03
CA ARG A 5 29.11 -46.76 41.87
C ARG A 5 27.99 -46.56 40.85
N PHE A 6 27.65 -45.29 40.65
CA PHE A 6 26.68 -44.78 39.70
C PHE A 6 27.19 -44.98 38.27
N LEU A 7 26.35 -45.49 37.38
CA LEU A 7 26.55 -45.45 35.92
C LEU A 7 25.89 -44.17 35.39
N LEU A 8 26.71 -43.31 34.79
CA LEU A 8 26.33 -42.06 34.14
C LEU A 8 25.54 -42.33 32.86
N LEU A 9 24.35 -41.72 32.75
CA LEU A 9 23.58 -41.58 31.52
C LEU A 9 24.20 -40.47 30.66
N VAL A 10 24.61 -40.80 29.44
CA VAL A 10 24.99 -39.82 28.42
C VAL A 10 23.72 -39.38 27.70
N ALA A 11 23.27 -38.15 27.95
CA ALA A 11 22.18 -37.51 27.21
C ALA A 11 22.75 -36.87 25.93
N VAL A 12 22.34 -37.35 24.77
CA VAL A 12 22.60 -36.72 23.47
C VAL A 12 21.64 -35.53 23.33
N GLY A 13 22.18 -34.31 23.44
CA GLY A 13 21.43 -33.07 23.22
C GLY A 13 21.23 -32.81 21.73
N VAL A 14 19.99 -32.79 21.27
CA VAL A 14 19.61 -32.26 19.95
C VAL A 14 19.74 -30.74 20.01
N ALA A 15 20.77 -30.20 19.38
CA ALA A 15 20.91 -28.76 19.19
C ALA A 15 19.86 -28.29 18.18
N ALA A 16 18.79 -27.66 18.67
CA ALA A 16 17.82 -26.96 17.85
C ALA A 16 18.53 -25.76 17.20
N MET A 17 18.90 -25.88 15.92
CA MET A 17 19.30 -24.73 15.13
C MET A 17 18.10 -23.80 15.00
N LEU A 18 18.13 -22.71 15.76
CA LEU A 18 17.28 -21.54 15.57
C LEU A 18 17.57 -20.99 14.17
N GLY A 19 16.76 -21.39 13.19
CA GLY A 19 16.79 -20.82 11.85
C GLY A 19 16.54 -19.33 11.93
N ALA A 20 17.59 -18.53 11.70
CA ALA A 20 17.44 -17.11 11.43
C ALA A 20 16.64 -16.99 10.14
N SER A 21 15.33 -16.76 10.26
CA SER A 21 14.49 -16.48 9.11
C SER A 21 15.05 -15.23 8.43
N PRO A 22 15.35 -15.24 7.12
CA PRO A 22 15.78 -14.04 6.43
C PRO A 22 14.66 -13.00 6.60
N ARG A 23 14.99 -11.88 7.24
CA ARG A 23 14.12 -10.71 7.16
C ARG A 23 14.09 -10.33 5.69
N VAL A 24 12.94 -10.54 5.03
CA VAL A 24 12.66 -9.86 3.78
C VAL A 24 12.56 -8.39 4.15
N VAL A 25 13.69 -7.70 4.09
CA VAL A 25 13.72 -6.26 4.32
C VAL A 25 13.10 -5.64 3.09
N GLN A 26 11.83 -5.27 3.23
CA GLN A 26 11.13 -4.55 2.20
C GLN A 26 11.87 -3.22 1.95
N ALA A 27 12.21 -2.95 0.69
CA ALA A 27 12.94 -1.75 0.35
C ALA A 27 12.06 -0.52 0.61
N ASP A 28 12.65 0.47 1.27
CA ASP A 28 12.08 1.80 1.44
C ASP A 28 12.33 2.62 0.16
N VAL A 29 11.43 3.54 -0.15
CA VAL A 29 11.54 4.48 -1.28
C VAL A 29 11.82 5.87 -0.72
N PHE A 30 12.97 6.42 -1.05
CA PHE A 30 13.43 7.74 -0.63
C PHE A 30 13.15 8.73 -1.76
N ILE A 31 12.16 9.60 -1.55
CA ILE A 31 11.83 10.69 -2.47
C ILE A 31 12.82 11.82 -2.24
N LEU A 32 13.57 12.20 -3.27
CA LEU A 32 14.62 13.22 -3.16
C LEU A 32 14.06 14.64 -3.35
N THR A 33 14.68 15.64 -2.71
CA THR A 33 14.27 17.05 -2.85
C THR A 33 14.55 17.62 -4.23
N GLN A 34 15.58 17.11 -4.92
CA GLN A 34 15.94 17.50 -6.29
C GLN A 34 15.10 16.77 -7.35
N GLY A 35 14.14 15.93 -6.94
CA GLY A 35 13.41 15.02 -7.81
C GLY A 35 14.10 13.65 -7.94
N GLY A 36 13.33 12.66 -8.38
CA GLY A 36 13.76 11.27 -8.42
C GLY A 36 13.47 10.48 -7.13
N GLU A 37 13.65 9.17 -7.23
CA GLU A 37 13.40 8.22 -6.15
C GLU A 37 14.61 7.28 -6.03
N LEU A 38 15.00 6.98 -4.80
CA LEU A 38 15.99 5.94 -4.50
C LEU A 38 15.30 4.79 -3.78
N VAL A 39 15.47 3.57 -4.28
CA VAL A 39 14.93 2.36 -3.64
C VAL A 39 16.06 1.67 -2.88
N GLY A 40 15.84 1.35 -1.60
CA GLY A 40 16.83 0.62 -0.82
C GLY A 40 16.46 0.39 0.64
N GLU A 41 17.32 -0.35 1.34
CA GLU A 41 17.20 -0.61 2.77
C GLU A 41 17.84 0.53 3.57
N LEU A 42 17.12 1.05 4.56
CA LEU A 42 17.68 2.02 5.52
C LEU A 42 18.57 1.30 6.56
N LEU A 43 19.87 1.60 6.55
CA LEU A 43 20.85 0.98 7.45
C LEU A 43 20.99 1.68 8.81
N ASN A 44 20.55 2.94 8.92
CA ASN A 44 20.61 3.75 10.14
C ASN A 44 19.20 4.16 10.65
N PRO A 45 18.26 3.22 10.87
CA PRO A 45 16.90 3.55 11.26
C PRO A 45 16.80 4.27 12.62
N ASP A 46 17.73 3.96 13.53
CA ASP A 46 17.71 4.42 14.92
C ASP A 46 18.44 5.76 15.15
N GLU A 47 18.96 6.40 14.10
CA GLU A 47 19.68 7.68 14.20
C GLU A 47 18.74 8.82 14.62
N SER A 48 19.04 9.45 15.77
CA SER A 48 18.30 10.59 16.32
C SER A 48 19.24 11.58 17.03
N PRO A 49 19.22 12.89 16.69
CA PRO A 49 18.47 13.49 15.59
C PRO A 49 19.02 13.03 14.23
N ARG A 50 18.12 12.79 13.27
CA ARG A 50 18.51 12.27 11.95
C ARG A 50 19.27 13.33 11.13
N GLN A 51 20.54 13.05 10.84
CA GLN A 51 21.40 13.88 9.98
C GLN A 51 21.57 13.28 8.58
N SER A 52 21.52 11.95 8.49
CA SER A 52 21.74 11.25 7.24
C SER A 52 20.83 10.02 7.05
N TYR A 53 20.76 9.55 5.81
CA TYR A 53 20.13 8.29 5.43
C TYR A 53 21.20 7.43 4.76
N ALA A 54 21.65 6.37 5.44
CA ALA A 54 22.49 5.35 4.85
C ALA A 54 21.59 4.32 4.16
N VAL A 55 21.53 4.37 2.83
CA VAL A 55 20.63 3.56 2.01
C VAL A 55 21.43 2.51 1.26
N LYS A 56 21.10 1.23 1.45
CA LYS A 56 21.66 0.12 0.68
C LYS A 56 20.74 -0.21 -0.50
N THR A 57 21.22 0.01 -1.72
CA THR A 57 20.46 -0.31 -2.93
C THR A 57 20.39 -1.83 -3.16
N PRO A 58 19.46 -2.34 -3.99
CA PRO A 58 19.39 -3.76 -4.35
C PRO A 58 20.68 -4.32 -4.95
N GLU A 59 21.47 -3.48 -5.62
CA GLU A 59 22.78 -3.82 -6.20
C GLU A 59 23.89 -3.93 -5.13
N GLY A 60 23.57 -3.65 -3.86
CA GLY A 60 24.50 -3.71 -2.74
C GLY A 60 25.32 -2.44 -2.52
N VAL A 61 25.08 -1.38 -3.31
CA VAL A 61 25.74 -0.09 -3.14
C VAL A 61 25.17 0.61 -1.92
N VAL A 62 26.03 1.14 -1.05
CA VAL A 62 25.62 1.95 0.10
C VAL A 62 25.82 3.42 -0.23
N LEU A 63 24.73 4.17 -0.24
CA LEU A 63 24.71 5.62 -0.47
C LEU A 63 24.35 6.34 0.83
N THR A 64 25.03 7.44 1.11
CA THR A 64 24.69 8.31 2.24
C THR A 64 24.08 9.60 1.72
N LEU A 65 22.81 9.82 2.03
CA LEU A 65 22.08 11.04 1.69
C LEU A 65 22.00 11.94 2.94
N ALA A 66 22.27 13.23 2.80
CA ALA A 66 22.02 14.18 3.86
C ALA A 66 20.51 14.34 4.08
N SER A 67 20.09 14.67 5.30
CA SER A 67 18.66 14.74 5.64
C SER A 67 17.88 15.76 4.80
N ASN A 68 18.54 16.84 4.39
CA ASN A 68 17.98 17.86 3.49
C ASN A 68 17.85 17.42 2.01
N GLN A 69 18.43 16.27 1.63
CA GLN A 69 18.29 15.69 0.29
C GLN A 69 17.07 14.77 0.19
N VAL A 70 16.54 14.30 1.32
CA VAL A 70 15.37 13.41 1.37
C VAL A 70 14.13 14.21 1.73
N LYS A 71 13.17 14.27 0.81
CA LYS A 71 11.88 14.91 1.01
C LYS A 71 10.94 14.04 1.84
N GLN A 72 10.91 12.74 1.54
CA GLN A 72 10.01 11.78 2.17
C GLN A 72 10.58 10.37 2.06
N VAL A 73 10.39 9.56 3.10
CA VAL A 73 10.61 8.12 3.03
C VAL A 73 9.26 7.43 3.01
N LEU A 74 9.02 6.68 1.95
CA LEU A 74 7.85 5.83 1.79
C LEU A 74 8.26 4.39 2.09
N ARG A 75 7.47 3.70 2.89
CA ARG A 75 7.54 2.25 3.04
C ARG A 75 6.29 1.69 2.38
N PRO A 76 6.34 1.29 1.10
CA PRO A 76 5.19 0.70 0.44
C PRO A 76 4.71 -0.50 1.26
N LYS A 77 3.43 -0.87 1.16
CA LYS A 77 3.00 -2.15 1.69
C LYS A 77 3.31 -3.29 0.72
N PRO A 78 3.49 -4.54 1.17
CA PRO A 78 3.74 -5.67 0.26
C PRO A 78 2.69 -5.77 -0.85
N GLU A 79 1.43 -5.47 -0.54
CA GLU A 79 0.33 -5.50 -1.51
C GLU A 79 0.47 -4.41 -2.59
N GLU A 80 1.04 -3.26 -2.24
CA GLU A 80 1.31 -2.18 -3.22
C GLU A 80 2.46 -2.57 -4.15
N VAL A 81 3.48 -3.26 -3.65
CA VAL A 81 4.56 -3.79 -4.49
C VAL A 81 4.01 -4.83 -5.47
N GLU A 82 3.18 -5.76 -4.98
CA GLU A 82 2.50 -6.76 -5.82
C GLU A 82 1.62 -6.10 -6.88
N TYR A 83 0.85 -5.07 -6.50
CA TYR A 83 0.04 -4.28 -7.42
C TYR A 83 0.86 -3.71 -8.58
N GLN A 84 2.01 -3.08 -8.27
CA GLN A 84 2.89 -2.51 -9.31
C GLN A 84 3.40 -3.57 -10.28
N ALA A 85 3.65 -4.80 -9.82
CA ALA A 85 4.14 -5.90 -10.64
C ALA A 85 3.07 -6.50 -11.56
N ILE A 86 1.80 -6.55 -11.11
CA ILE A 86 0.74 -7.21 -11.87
C ILE A 86 -0.07 -6.25 -12.76
N ARG A 87 -0.11 -4.95 -12.45
CA ARG A 87 -1.05 -4.01 -13.10
C ARG A 87 -0.98 -3.99 -14.62
N SER A 88 0.21 -4.20 -15.20
CA SER A 88 0.41 -4.21 -16.66
C SER A 88 -0.08 -5.49 -17.34
N GLN A 89 -0.38 -6.54 -16.57
CA GLN A 89 -0.91 -7.80 -17.07
C GLN A 89 -2.41 -7.72 -17.33
N TYR A 90 -3.09 -6.71 -16.77
CA TYR A 90 -4.52 -6.48 -16.98
C TYR A 90 -4.71 -5.48 -18.13
N PRO A 91 -5.43 -5.87 -19.21
CA PRO A 91 -5.63 -4.99 -20.35
C PRO A 91 -6.53 -3.80 -19.99
N ASP A 92 -6.38 -2.69 -20.70
CA ASP A 92 -7.25 -1.51 -20.59
C ASP A 92 -8.57 -1.73 -21.33
N THR A 93 -9.36 -2.68 -20.81
CA THR A 93 -10.72 -3.02 -21.24
C THR A 93 -11.63 -3.02 -20.03
N THR A 94 -12.95 -2.92 -20.23
CA THR A 94 -13.93 -2.94 -19.14
C THR A 94 -13.73 -4.14 -18.22
N GLU A 95 -13.57 -5.35 -18.79
CA GLU A 95 -13.34 -6.58 -18.03
C GLU A 95 -11.96 -6.59 -17.34
N GLY A 96 -10.89 -6.20 -18.04
CA GLY A 96 -9.54 -6.17 -17.48
C GLY A 96 -9.42 -5.21 -16.28
N GLN A 97 -9.98 -4.01 -16.41
CA GLN A 97 -9.99 -3.02 -15.32
C GLN A 97 -10.90 -3.45 -14.17
N TRP A 98 -12.04 -4.08 -14.46
CA TRP A 98 -12.92 -4.66 -13.44
C TRP A 98 -12.21 -5.76 -12.63
N ASN A 99 -11.53 -6.68 -13.31
CA ASN A 99 -10.80 -7.76 -12.65
C ASN A 99 -9.67 -7.24 -11.77
N LEU A 100 -8.93 -6.21 -12.22
CA LEU A 100 -7.91 -5.56 -11.40
C LEU A 100 -8.52 -4.81 -10.21
N ALA A 101 -9.68 -4.19 -10.37
CA ALA A 101 -10.42 -3.54 -9.27
C ALA A 101 -10.84 -4.55 -8.19
N GLU A 102 -11.31 -5.74 -8.58
CA GLU A 102 -11.69 -6.79 -7.63
C GLU A 102 -10.46 -7.41 -6.96
N TRP A 103 -9.34 -7.59 -7.67
CA TRP A 103 -8.09 -7.97 -7.02
C TRP A 103 -7.64 -6.92 -5.97
N CYS A 104 -7.75 -5.63 -6.31
CA CYS A 104 -7.43 -4.54 -5.37
C CYS A 104 -8.36 -4.57 -4.14
N LYS A 105 -9.62 -4.99 -4.30
CA LYS A 105 -10.57 -5.17 -3.19
C LYS A 105 -10.09 -6.23 -2.20
N GLU A 106 -9.66 -7.39 -2.71
CA GLU A 106 -9.16 -8.50 -1.91
C GLU A 106 -7.91 -8.11 -1.11
N LYS A 107 -7.04 -7.32 -1.75
CA LYS A 107 -5.80 -6.79 -1.15
C LYS A 107 -6.01 -5.53 -0.30
N LYS A 108 -7.26 -5.07 -0.13
CA LYS A 108 -7.63 -3.87 0.63
C LYS A 108 -6.96 -2.57 0.13
N LEU A 109 -6.70 -2.50 -1.17
CA LEU A 109 -6.09 -1.39 -1.88
C LEU A 109 -7.16 -0.40 -2.39
N ALA A 110 -7.85 0.26 -1.46
CA ALA A 110 -9.06 1.05 -1.77
C ALA A 110 -8.84 2.17 -2.79
N ALA A 111 -7.70 2.88 -2.74
CA ALA A 111 -7.40 3.96 -3.67
C ALA A 111 -7.22 3.46 -5.11
N TYR A 112 -6.41 2.40 -5.28
CA TYR A 112 -6.21 1.75 -6.58
C TYR A 112 -7.51 1.14 -7.12
N ARG A 113 -8.28 0.45 -6.26
CA ARG A 113 -9.61 -0.07 -6.63
C ARG A 113 -10.50 1.03 -7.19
N ARG A 114 -10.60 2.17 -6.52
CA ARG A 114 -11.44 3.29 -6.95
C ARG A 114 -11.03 3.77 -8.34
N ALA A 115 -9.74 3.96 -8.58
CA ALA A 115 -9.23 4.41 -9.89
C ALA A 115 -9.58 3.42 -11.02
N HIS A 116 -9.45 2.12 -10.77
CA HIS A 116 -9.83 1.11 -11.77
C HIS A 116 -11.34 1.07 -12.04
N LEU A 117 -12.18 1.25 -11.01
CA LEU A 117 -13.63 1.35 -11.20
C LEU A 117 -14.04 2.60 -11.96
N GLU A 118 -13.36 3.73 -11.73
CA GLU A 118 -13.56 4.96 -12.51
C GLU A 118 -13.18 4.70 -13.98
N ARG A 119 -12.06 4.02 -14.23
CA ARG A 119 -11.67 3.62 -15.59
C ARG A 119 -12.69 2.68 -16.25
N VAL A 120 -13.27 1.75 -15.50
CA VAL A 120 -14.38 0.91 -15.99
C VAL A 120 -15.55 1.76 -16.48
N LEU A 121 -15.92 2.82 -15.75
CA LEU A 121 -17.02 3.72 -16.15
C LEU A 121 -16.65 4.64 -17.32
N GLU A 122 -15.37 4.97 -17.50
CA GLU A 122 -14.92 5.67 -18.70
C GLU A 122 -15.05 4.80 -19.97
N LEU A 123 -14.84 3.48 -19.83
CA LEU A 123 -14.93 2.52 -20.92
C LEU A 123 -16.38 2.05 -21.19
N ASP A 124 -17.14 1.82 -20.12
CA ASP A 124 -18.57 1.48 -20.15
C ASP A 124 -19.34 2.30 -19.11
N PRO A 125 -19.91 3.46 -19.53
CA PRO A 125 -20.66 4.35 -18.64
C PRO A 125 -21.94 3.74 -18.05
N ASN A 126 -22.39 2.58 -18.52
CA ASN A 126 -23.59 1.92 -18.01
C ASN A 126 -23.27 0.72 -17.12
N HIS A 127 -21.99 0.47 -16.82
CA HIS A 127 -21.56 -0.69 -16.03
C HIS A 127 -22.08 -0.64 -14.59
N GLU A 128 -23.24 -1.27 -14.35
CA GLU A 128 -23.99 -1.11 -13.10
C GLU A 128 -23.19 -1.53 -11.86
N ALA A 129 -22.39 -2.59 -11.97
CA ALA A 129 -21.60 -3.09 -10.85
C ALA A 129 -20.49 -2.10 -10.45
N ALA A 130 -19.94 -1.34 -11.39
CA ALA A 130 -18.91 -0.32 -11.11
C ALA A 130 -19.53 0.91 -10.47
N HIS A 131 -20.68 1.37 -10.97
CA HIS A 131 -21.47 2.41 -10.31
C HIS A 131 -21.77 2.06 -8.85
N LYS A 132 -22.32 0.87 -8.59
CA LYS A 132 -22.60 0.41 -7.22
C LYS A 132 -21.34 0.32 -6.37
N ALA A 133 -20.24 -0.20 -6.93
CA ALA A 133 -18.96 -0.32 -6.24
C ALA A 133 -18.31 1.03 -5.87
N LEU A 134 -18.63 2.10 -6.60
CA LEU A 134 -18.23 3.49 -6.31
C LEU A 134 -19.23 4.23 -5.40
N GLY A 135 -20.35 3.59 -5.03
CA GLY A 135 -21.40 4.20 -4.22
C GLY A 135 -22.32 5.15 -5.00
N HIS A 136 -22.35 5.04 -6.33
CA HIS A 136 -23.32 5.76 -7.15
C HIS A 136 -24.71 5.15 -6.98
N VAL A 137 -25.74 5.98 -7.08
CA VAL A 137 -27.14 5.57 -7.00
C VAL A 137 -27.86 5.90 -8.31
N LYS A 138 -28.87 5.12 -8.67
CA LYS A 138 -29.66 5.34 -9.89
C LYS A 138 -30.97 6.02 -9.50
N ILE A 139 -31.19 7.25 -9.97
CA ILE A 139 -32.40 8.04 -9.74
C ILE A 139 -32.95 8.47 -11.10
N ASP A 140 -34.24 8.22 -11.35
CA ASP A 140 -34.91 8.52 -12.63
C ASP A 140 -34.15 7.99 -13.86
N GLY A 141 -33.59 6.78 -13.74
CA GLY A 141 -32.82 6.12 -14.80
C GLY A 141 -31.40 6.64 -15.00
N LYS A 142 -30.97 7.67 -14.26
CA LYS A 142 -29.62 8.26 -14.35
C LYS A 142 -28.78 7.89 -13.14
N TRP A 143 -27.52 7.53 -13.37
CA TRP A 143 -26.54 7.36 -12.32
C TRP A 143 -26.13 8.73 -11.76
N THR A 144 -26.08 8.85 -10.44
CA THR A 144 -25.68 10.07 -9.75
C THR A 144 -24.84 9.74 -8.52
N THR A 145 -23.89 10.62 -8.21
CA THR A 145 -23.12 10.58 -6.96
C THR A 145 -23.89 11.29 -5.85
N GLN A 146 -23.58 10.97 -4.59
CA GLN A 146 -24.13 11.70 -3.44
C GLN A 146 -23.84 13.21 -3.54
N ARG A 147 -22.66 13.58 -4.06
CA ARG A 147 -22.28 14.99 -4.25
C ARG A 147 -23.16 15.66 -5.29
N GLU A 148 -23.40 15.02 -6.43
CA GLU A 148 -24.28 15.56 -7.48
C GLU A 148 -25.73 15.68 -6.99
N GLN A 149 -26.21 14.70 -6.23
CA GLN A 149 -27.54 14.75 -5.61
C GLN A 149 -27.68 15.94 -4.65
N LEU A 150 -26.68 16.17 -3.79
CA LEU A 150 -26.69 17.35 -2.91
C LEU A 150 -26.67 18.64 -3.75
N ASN A 151 -25.80 18.70 -4.76
CA ASN A 151 -25.69 19.87 -5.62
C ASN A 151 -27.01 20.18 -6.34
N SER A 152 -27.74 19.17 -6.83
CA SER A 152 -29.03 19.37 -7.51
C SER A 152 -30.12 19.88 -6.56
N GLN A 153 -29.96 19.66 -5.25
CA GLN A 153 -30.83 20.21 -4.20
C GLN A 153 -30.35 21.59 -3.70
N GLY A 154 -29.32 22.18 -4.32
CA GLY A 154 -28.71 23.44 -3.87
C GLY A 154 -27.84 23.30 -2.61
N LEU A 155 -27.48 22.06 -2.26
CA LEU A 155 -26.73 21.70 -1.06
C LEU A 155 -25.30 21.29 -1.41
N ARG A 156 -24.36 21.55 -0.50
CA ARG A 156 -22.95 21.16 -0.61
C ARG A 156 -22.42 20.70 0.75
N PHE A 157 -21.51 19.73 0.74
CA PHE A 157 -20.73 19.43 1.94
C PHE A 157 -19.68 20.51 2.16
N TYR A 158 -19.77 21.24 3.26
CA TYR A 158 -18.81 22.26 3.68
C TYR A 158 -18.53 22.14 5.18
N ARG A 159 -17.25 22.09 5.56
CA ARG A 159 -16.78 21.93 6.94
C ARG A 159 -17.48 20.78 7.70
N GLY A 160 -17.60 19.63 7.04
CA GLY A 160 -18.19 18.42 7.63
C GLY A 160 -19.71 18.43 7.78
N ARG A 161 -20.42 19.45 7.26
CA ARG A 161 -21.88 19.55 7.31
C ARG A 161 -22.44 19.84 5.92
N VAL A 162 -23.67 19.43 5.68
CA VAL A 162 -24.42 19.83 4.49
C VAL A 162 -24.91 21.27 4.68
N ARG A 163 -24.66 22.13 3.71
CA ARG A 163 -24.95 23.56 3.71
C ARG A 163 -25.55 23.98 2.37
N THR A 164 -26.34 25.04 2.37
CA THR A 164 -26.78 25.66 1.12
C THR A 164 -25.64 26.47 0.48
N GLN A 165 -25.74 26.79 -0.80
CA GLN A 165 -24.72 27.59 -1.50
C GLN A 165 -24.55 29.01 -0.91
N GLN A 166 -25.56 29.56 -0.23
CA GLN A 166 -25.49 30.89 0.41
C GLN A 166 -24.74 30.88 1.74
N GLU A 167 -24.51 29.71 2.34
CA GLU A 167 -23.95 29.55 3.70
C GLU A 167 -22.45 29.18 3.71
N ILE A 168 -21.79 29.10 2.54
CA ILE A 168 -20.42 28.59 2.38
C ILE A 168 -19.43 29.62 1.84
#